data_AF-A0A453QF60-F1
#
_entry.id   AF-A0A453QF60-F1
#
_cell.length_a   1.000
_cell.length_b   1.000
_cell.length_c   1.000
_cell.angle_alpha   90.00
_cell.angle_beta   90.00
_cell.angle_gamma   90.00
#
_symmetry.space_group_name_H-M   'P 1'
#
loop_
_entity.id
_entity.type
_entity.pdbx_description
1 polymer ?
#
loop_
_entity_poly.entity_id
_entity_poly.type
_entity_poly.pdbx_seq_one_letter_code
_entity_poly.pdbx_strand_id
1 'polypeptide(L)'
;MEPLDCFFPSELIKSINTPTFILNSGYDSWQIQNVLVPDESSPENSWLTCKANIRDCDSTQIEVLHGFRKTMVGDLKVVQDKEEWGLFIDSCFTHCQTPFKISWDSPISPRLGNKTISQAVGDWHFSRGQRVKEIDCEYPCNPTC
;
A
#
# COMPACT_ATOMS: atom_id res chain seq x y z
N MET A 1 -8.83 -6.60 -23.22
CA MET A 1 -9.00 -5.89 -21.94
C MET A 1 -10.19 -4.98 -22.13
N GLU A 2 -11.22 -5.15 -21.31
CA GLU A 2 -12.41 -4.30 -21.39
C GLU A 2 -12.08 -2.92 -20.79
N PRO A 3 -12.74 -1.82 -21.20
CA PRO A 3 -12.41 -0.48 -20.70
C PRO A 3 -12.47 -0.33 -19.18
N LEU A 4 -13.32 -1.09 -18.49
CA LEU A 4 -13.44 -1.08 -17.03
C LEU A 4 -12.22 -1.68 -16.33
N ASP A 5 -11.57 -2.68 -16.95
CA ASP A 5 -10.38 -3.31 -16.39
C ASP A 5 -9.25 -2.29 -16.22
N CYS A 6 -9.20 -1.24 -17.05
CA CYS A 6 -8.22 -0.16 -16.96
C CYS A 6 -8.26 0.61 -15.63
N PHE A 7 -9.37 0.56 -14.88
CA PHE A 7 -9.49 1.21 -13.58
C PHE A 7 -8.85 0.39 -12.45
N PHE A 8 -8.53 -0.89 -12.70
CA PHE A 8 -7.88 -1.75 -11.73
C PHE A 8 -6.37 -1.76 -11.98
N PRO A 9 -5.55 -1.32 -11.01
CA PRO A 9 -4.10 -1.29 -11.17
C PRO A 9 -3.51 -2.64 -11.56
N SER A 10 -4.05 -3.74 -11.04
CA SER A 10 -3.61 -5.11 -11.35
C SER A 10 -3.69 -5.44 -12.85
N GLU A 11 -4.63 -4.86 -13.58
CA GLU A 11 -4.75 -5.03 -15.04
C GLU A 11 -4.00 -3.95 -15.81
N LEU A 12 -4.07 -2.70 -15.37
CA LEU A 12 -3.41 -1.57 -16.03
C LEU A 12 -1.89 -1.75 -16.10
N ILE A 13 -1.25 -2.21 -15.01
CA ILE A 13 0.21 -2.37 -14.93
C ILE A 13 0.76 -3.39 -15.94
N LYS A 14 -0.08 -4.34 -16.40
CA LYS A 14 0.29 -5.32 -17.42
C LYS A 14 0.47 -4.66 -18.80
N SER A 15 -0.24 -3.56 -19.04
CA SER A 15 -0.37 -2.93 -20.36
C SER A 15 0.45 -1.64 -20.53
N ILE A 16 0.82 -0.96 -19.45
CA ILE A 16 1.62 0.27 -19.53
C ILE A 16 3.12 -0.06 -19.69
N ASN A 17 3.78 0.71 -20.55
CA ASN A 17 5.23 0.60 -20.83
C ASN A 17 6.05 1.67 -20.09
N THR A 18 5.43 2.80 -19.77
CA THR A 18 6.11 3.92 -19.10
C THR A 18 6.61 3.49 -17.71
N PRO A 19 7.92 3.68 -17.40
CA PRO A 19 8.44 3.49 -16.07
C PRO A 19 7.60 4.21 -15.01
N THR A 20 7.14 3.47 -14.02
CA THR A 20 6.22 3.97 -13.00
C THR A 20 6.72 3.57 -11.61
N PHE A 21 6.63 4.50 -10.65
CA PHE A 21 6.84 4.22 -9.24
C PHE A 21 5.49 4.05 -8.56
N ILE A 22 5.25 2.88 -7.99
CA ILE A 22 4.00 2.58 -7.28
C ILE A 22 4.26 2.77 -5.78
N LEU A 23 3.52 3.71 -5.19
CA LEU A 23 3.45 3.92 -3.76
C LEU A 23 2.03 3.59 -3.31
N ASN A 24 1.90 2.73 -2.31
CA ASN A 24 0.60 2.49 -1.69
C ASN A 24 0.77 1.93 -0.28
N SER A 25 -0.14 2.27 0.63
CA SER A 25 -0.24 1.54 1.89
C SER A 25 -0.77 0.12 1.64
N GLY A 26 -0.17 -0.87 2.30
CA GLY A 26 -0.68 -2.23 2.31
C GLY A 26 -2.04 -2.39 3.00
N TYR A 27 -2.42 -1.39 3.80
CA TYR A 27 -3.68 -1.30 4.53
C TYR A 27 -4.30 0.09 4.30
N ASP A 28 -4.48 0.48 3.03
CA ASP A 28 -5.05 1.78 2.69
C ASP A 28 -6.41 1.97 3.37
N SER A 29 -6.48 2.97 4.24
CA SER A 29 -7.64 3.12 5.14
C SER A 29 -8.91 3.49 4.37
N TRP A 30 -8.79 4.22 3.25
CA TRP A 30 -9.94 4.57 2.43
C TRP A 30 -10.51 3.33 1.71
N GLN A 31 -9.64 2.53 1.09
CA GLN A 31 -10.05 1.28 0.42
C GLN A 31 -10.68 0.30 1.43
N ILE A 32 -10.11 0.17 2.63
CA ILE A 32 -10.68 -0.69 3.67
C ILE A 32 -12.07 -0.20 4.08
N GLN A 33 -12.23 1.09 4.35
CA GLN A 33 -13.49 1.67 4.85
C GLN A 33 -14.62 1.68 3.82
N ASN A 34 -14.30 1.85 2.54
CA ASN A 34 -15.29 2.11 1.49
C ASN A 34 -15.50 0.94 0.52
N VAL A 35 -14.53 0.04 0.39
CA VAL A 35 -14.58 -1.06 -0.60
C VAL A 35 -14.58 -2.42 0.08
N LEU A 36 -13.63 -2.68 0.98
CA LEU A 36 -13.52 -3.99 1.63
C LEU A 36 -14.59 -4.20 2.70
N VAL A 37 -14.83 -3.17 3.52
CA VAL A 37 -15.79 -3.21 4.64
C VAL A 37 -16.70 -1.97 4.63
N PRO A 38 -17.52 -1.78 3.57
CA PRO A 38 -18.48 -0.69 3.51
C PRO A 38 -19.51 -0.81 4.64
N ASP A 39 -20.19 0.29 4.97
CA ASP A 39 -21.17 0.32 6.06
C ASP A 39 -22.27 -0.76 5.92
N GLU A 40 -22.70 -1.08 4.69
CA GLU A 40 -23.74 -2.10 4.49
C GLU A 40 -23.25 -3.53 4.79
N SER A 41 -21.94 -3.76 4.76
CA SER A 41 -21.34 -5.09 4.99
C SER A 41 -21.15 -5.45 6.47
N SER A 42 -21.40 -4.51 7.39
CA SER A 42 -21.25 -4.70 8.84
C SER A 42 -22.54 -4.35 9.61
N PRO A 43 -23.62 -5.14 9.46
CA PRO A 43 -24.92 -4.85 10.09
C PRO A 43 -24.88 -4.79 11.62
N GLU A 44 -23.98 -5.55 12.26
CA GLU A 44 -23.84 -5.61 13.72
C GLU A 44 -22.82 -4.61 14.28
N ASN A 45 -22.31 -3.68 13.46
CA ASN A 45 -21.23 -2.75 13.83
C ASN A 45 -19.92 -3.43 14.30
N SER A 46 -19.75 -4.73 14.03
CA SER A 46 -18.55 -5.48 14.46
C SER A 46 -17.27 -4.89 13.89
N TRP A 47 -17.32 -4.32 12.68
CA TRP A 47 -16.17 -3.70 12.05
C TRP A 47 -16.02 -2.20 12.31
N LEU A 48 -16.97 -1.56 13.00
CA LEU A 48 -17.03 -0.11 13.13
C LEU A 48 -15.73 0.48 13.71
N THR A 49 -15.22 -0.11 14.79
CA THR A 49 -13.97 0.33 15.44
C THR A 49 -12.75 -0.10 14.64
N CYS A 50 -12.70 -1.35 14.18
CA CYS A 50 -11.57 -1.89 13.41
C CYS A 50 -11.31 -1.11 12.12
N LYS A 51 -12.34 -0.77 11.33
CA LYS A 51 -12.14 -0.01 10.08
C LYS A 51 -11.85 1.47 10.33
N ALA A 52 -12.21 2.01 11.49
CA ALA A 52 -11.81 3.36 11.89
C ALA A 52 -10.35 3.40 12.36
N ASN A 53 -9.89 2.34 13.02
CA ASN A 53 -8.55 2.19 13.55
C ASN A 53 -8.14 0.71 13.59
N ILE A 54 -7.16 0.35 12.77
CA ILE A 54 -6.68 -1.04 12.64
C ILE A 54 -6.21 -1.66 13.97
N ARG A 55 -5.84 -0.85 14.97
CA ARG A 55 -5.43 -1.30 16.31
C ARG A 55 -6.59 -1.94 17.09
N ASP A 56 -7.81 -1.59 16.73
CA ASP A 56 -9.03 -2.04 17.40
C ASP A 56 -9.64 -3.28 16.70
N CYS A 57 -8.92 -3.87 15.74
CA CYS A 57 -9.32 -5.11 15.08
C CYS A 57 -9.04 -6.33 15.96
N ASP A 58 -9.99 -7.26 15.98
CA ASP A 58 -9.77 -8.59 16.53
C ASP A 58 -8.92 -9.47 15.57
N SER A 59 -8.54 -10.66 16.03
CA SER A 59 -7.70 -11.58 15.26
C SER A 59 -8.33 -12.07 13.95
N THR A 60 -9.65 -12.20 13.90
CA THR A 60 -10.36 -12.62 12.68
C THR A 60 -10.42 -11.47 11.68
N GLN A 61 -10.66 -10.27 12.17
CA GLN A 61 -10.70 -9.06 11.35
C GLN A 61 -9.33 -8.77 10.74
N ILE A 62 -8.25 -8.87 11.53
CA ILE A 62 -6.90 -8.61 11.02
C ILE A 62 -6.48 -9.67 9.99
N GLU A 63 -6.90 -10.92 10.12
CA GLU A 63 -6.68 -11.97 9.11
C GLU A 63 -7.32 -11.63 7.77
N VAL A 64 -8.52 -11.06 7.75
CA VAL A 64 -9.16 -10.57 6.51
C VAL A 64 -8.33 -9.45 5.89
N LEU A 65 -7.84 -8.49 6.70
CA LEU A 65 -7.00 -7.41 6.22
C LEU A 65 -5.66 -7.92 5.67
N HIS A 66 -5.05 -8.92 6.30
CA HIS A 66 -3.86 -9.61 5.78
C HIS A 66 -4.14 -10.30 4.45
N GLY A 67 -5.29 -10.97 4.32
CA GLY A 67 -5.74 -11.59 3.06
C GLY A 67 -5.89 -10.57 1.92
N PHE A 68 -6.50 -9.42 2.23
CA PHE A 68 -6.60 -8.30 1.28
C PHE A 68 -5.23 -7.81 0.83
N ARG A 69 -4.34 -7.49 1.79
CA ARG A 69 -2.97 -7.07 1.50
C ARG A 69 -2.22 -8.10 0.65
N LYS A 70 -2.30 -9.39 1.00
CA LYS A 70 -1.61 -10.47 0.30
C LYS A 70 -2.05 -10.55 -1.17
N THR A 71 -3.34 -10.34 -1.44
CA THR A 71 -3.89 -10.31 -2.80
C THR A 71 -3.30 -9.13 -3.57
N MET A 72 -3.36 -7.92 -3.01
CA MET A 72 -2.84 -6.69 -3.63
C MET A 72 -1.31 -6.75 -3.88
N VAL A 73 -0.53 -7.27 -2.93
CA VAL A 73 0.92 -7.52 -3.13
C VAL A 73 1.15 -8.60 -4.19
N GLY A 74 0.30 -9.63 -4.24
CA GLY A 74 0.35 -10.68 -5.25
C GLY A 74 0.19 -10.13 -6.67
N ASP A 75 -0.77 -9.23 -6.87
CA ASP A 75 -1.06 -8.60 -8.15
C ASP A 75 0.08 -7.68 -8.61
N LEU A 76 0.78 -7.04 -7.67
CA LEU A 76 1.94 -6.17 -7.96
C LEU A 76 3.22 -6.95 -8.27
N LYS A 77 3.23 -8.29 -8.20
CA LYS A 77 4.42 -9.10 -8.52
C LYS A 77 4.97 -8.86 -9.93
N VAL A 78 4.11 -8.52 -10.90
CA VAL A 78 4.56 -8.18 -12.27
C VAL A 78 5.53 -7.00 -12.31
N VAL A 79 5.50 -6.12 -11.31
CA VAL A 79 6.46 -5.00 -11.18
C VAL A 79 7.86 -5.54 -10.89
N GLN A 80 8.00 -6.70 -10.25
CA GLN A 80 9.30 -7.31 -9.97
C GLN A 80 10.10 -7.60 -11.24
N ASP A 81 9.42 -7.91 -12.34
CA ASP A 81 10.05 -8.19 -13.64
C ASP A 81 10.37 -6.92 -14.45
N LYS A 82 9.81 -5.75 -14.07
CA LYS A 82 10.04 -4.48 -14.77
C LYS A 82 11.21 -3.72 -14.15
N GLU A 83 12.37 -3.69 -14.82
CA GLU A 83 13.62 -3.20 -14.20
C GLU A 83 13.60 -1.72 -13.83
N GLU A 84 13.03 -0.87 -14.68
CA GLU A 84 12.98 0.59 -14.50
C GLU A 84 11.83 1.05 -13.58
N TRP A 85 11.06 0.11 -13.04
CA TRP A 85 9.90 0.43 -12.20
C TRP A 85 10.26 0.40 -10.72
N GLY A 86 9.55 1.22 -9.95
CA GLY A 86 9.69 1.31 -8.50
C GLY A 86 8.43 0.85 -7.78
N LEU A 87 8.60 0.37 -6.56
CA LEU A 87 7.54 -0.08 -5.68
C LEU A 87 7.91 0.23 -4.22
N PHE A 88 6.98 0.83 -3.48
CA PHE A 88 7.08 1.07 -2.05
C PHE A 88 5.72 0.80 -1.41
N ILE A 89 5.60 -0.30 -0.67
CA ILE A 89 4.37 -0.72 -0.01
C ILE A 89 4.62 -0.87 1.50
N ASP A 90 4.25 0.13 2.29
CA ASP A 90 4.37 0.09 3.75
C ASP A 90 3.19 -0.62 4.43
N SER A 91 3.37 -1.02 5.69
CA SER A 91 2.30 -1.65 6.47
C SER A 91 1.46 -0.68 7.30
N CYS A 92 1.50 0.64 7.03
CA CYS A 92 0.78 1.63 7.85
C CYS A 92 -0.69 1.71 7.46
N PHE A 93 -1.59 1.83 8.44
CA PHE A 93 -3.00 2.12 8.16
C PHE A 93 -3.18 3.62 7.89
N THR A 94 -3.09 4.01 6.62
CA THR A 94 -3.06 5.41 6.18
C THR A 94 -3.65 5.57 4.78
N HIS A 95 -3.87 6.81 4.36
CA HIS A 95 -4.36 7.14 3.02
C HIS A 95 -3.68 8.41 2.50
N CYS A 96 -3.51 8.51 1.18
CA CYS A 96 -2.88 9.65 0.49
C CYS A 96 -1.50 10.01 1.07
N GLN A 97 -0.43 9.27 0.76
CA GLN A 97 0.87 9.48 1.43
C GLN A 97 1.75 10.58 0.82
N THR A 98 1.70 10.77 -0.49
CA THR A 98 2.53 11.75 -1.21
C THR A 98 2.30 13.22 -0.81
N PRO A 99 1.05 13.72 -0.63
CA PRO A 99 0.83 15.15 -0.41
C PRO A 99 1.25 15.64 0.99
N PHE A 100 1.41 14.75 1.97
CA PHE A 100 1.70 15.16 3.35
C PHE A 100 3.18 15.02 3.68
N LYS A 101 3.80 16.12 4.13
CA LYS A 101 5.19 16.13 4.59
C LYS A 101 5.47 15.09 5.67
N ILE A 102 4.50 14.85 6.56
CA ILE A 102 4.64 13.91 7.66
C ILE A 102 4.86 12.47 7.18
N SER A 103 4.17 12.03 6.13
CA SER A 103 4.37 10.71 5.52
C SER A 103 5.48 10.71 4.48
N TRP A 104 5.65 11.79 3.72
CA TRP A 104 6.60 11.88 2.62
C TRP A 104 8.06 11.98 3.07
N ASP A 105 8.37 12.96 3.92
CA ASP A 105 9.75 13.24 4.36
C ASP A 105 9.81 14.05 5.67
N SER A 106 9.86 13.34 6.79
CA SER A 106 9.99 13.88 8.12
C SER A 106 10.71 12.91 9.07
N PRO A 107 11.12 13.36 10.28
CA PRO A 107 11.69 12.48 11.30
C PRO A 107 10.77 11.34 11.73
N ILE A 108 9.45 11.50 11.56
CA ILE A 108 8.42 10.53 11.95
C ILE A 108 7.69 9.91 10.74
N SER A 109 8.27 10.03 9.53
CA SER A 109 7.70 9.38 8.37
C SER A 109 7.78 7.86 8.47
N PRO A 110 6.83 7.13 7.88
CA PRO A 110 6.97 5.72 7.60
C PRO A 110 8.27 5.43 6.85
N ARG A 111 8.93 4.35 7.24
CA ARG A 111 10.19 3.89 6.65
C ARG A 111 10.13 2.40 6.38
N LEU A 112 10.71 2.01 5.25
CA LEU A 112 11.10 0.64 4.98
C LEU A 112 12.62 0.56 5.07
N GLY A 113 13.10 -0.33 5.94
CA GLY A 113 14.48 -0.25 6.43
C GLY A 113 14.73 1.14 7.04
N ASN A 114 15.64 1.91 6.43
CA ASN A 114 16.00 3.26 6.89
C ASN A 114 15.57 4.38 5.93
N LYS A 115 14.77 4.09 4.88
CA LYS A 115 14.40 5.07 3.85
C LYS A 115 12.99 5.61 4.04
N THR A 116 12.82 6.93 3.94
CA THR A 116 11.50 7.54 3.73
C THR A 116 10.99 7.28 2.32
N ILE A 117 9.71 7.54 2.09
CA ILE A 117 9.10 7.53 0.75
C ILE A 117 9.88 8.46 -0.19
N SER A 118 10.19 9.69 0.23
CA SER A 118 10.95 10.65 -0.56
C SER A 118 12.34 10.13 -0.95
N GLN A 119 13.04 9.48 -0.02
CA GLN A 119 14.36 8.88 -0.29
C GLN A 119 14.25 7.72 -1.29
N ALA A 120 13.26 6.85 -1.12
CA ALA A 120 13.00 5.73 -2.02
C ALA A 120 12.66 6.21 -3.45
N VAL A 121 11.78 7.21 -3.57
CA VAL A 121 11.44 7.82 -4.87
C VAL A 121 12.65 8.52 -5.49
N GLY A 122 13.46 9.23 -4.70
CA GLY A 122 14.69 9.86 -5.17
C GLY A 122 15.72 8.86 -5.69
N ASP A 123 15.91 7.75 -4.99
CA ASP A 123 16.82 6.68 -5.41
C ASP A 123 16.39 6.04 -6.73
N TRP A 124 15.08 5.80 -6.89
CA TRP A 124 14.50 5.33 -8.15
C TRP A 124 14.66 6.34 -9.28
N HIS A 125 14.23 7.59 -9.08
CA HIS A 125 14.19 8.61 -10.12
C HIS A 125 15.59 8.95 -10.66
N PHE A 126 16.59 9.05 -9.77
CA PHE A 126 17.96 9.35 -10.15
C PHE A 126 18.80 8.09 -10.47
N SER A 127 18.19 6.91 -10.56
CA SER A 127 18.86 5.65 -10.89
C SER A 127 20.11 5.40 -10.02
N ARG A 128 20.02 5.64 -8.71
CA ARG A 128 21.15 5.55 -7.76
C ARG A 128 21.51 4.10 -7.39
N GLY A 129 21.57 3.22 -8.40
CA GLY A 129 22.14 1.87 -8.29
C GLY A 129 21.29 0.81 -7.58
N GLN A 130 20.04 1.08 -7.22
CA GLN A 130 19.16 0.09 -6.58
C GLN A 130 17.78 0.03 -7.24
N ARG A 131 17.31 -1.19 -7.51
CA ARG A 131 15.90 -1.45 -7.80
C ARG A 131 15.12 -1.18 -6.52
N VAL A 132 14.37 -0.08 -6.50
CA VAL A 132 13.54 0.27 -5.34
C VAL A 132 12.24 -0.52 -5.44
N LYS A 133 12.23 -1.72 -4.88
CA LYS A 133 11.07 -2.62 -4.85
C LYS A 133 10.84 -3.12 -3.44
N GLU A 134 10.40 -2.20 -2.60
CA GLU A 134 10.28 -2.38 -1.16
C GLU A 134 8.82 -2.71 -0.81
N ILE A 135 8.62 -3.86 -0.17
CA ILE A 135 7.32 -4.29 0.35
C ILE A 135 7.56 -4.67 1.81
N ASP A 136 6.80 -4.07 2.70
CA ASP A 136 6.92 -4.27 4.13
C ASP A 136 6.43 -5.66 4.58
N CYS A 137 6.50 -5.93 5.88
CA CYS A 137 5.83 -7.07 6.49
C CYS A 137 4.32 -6.79 6.71
N GLU A 138 3.62 -7.76 7.29
CA GLU A 138 2.21 -7.58 7.68
C GLU A 138 2.12 -6.73 8.96
N TYR A 139 1.06 -5.92 9.07
CA TYR A 139 0.78 -5.12 10.27
C TYR A 139 0.73 -6.04 11.50
N PRO A 140 1.20 -5.62 12.69
CA PRO A 140 1.69 -4.29 13.08
C PRO A 140 3.22 -4.17 13.05
N CYS A 141 3.90 -4.79 12.10
CA CYS A 141 5.35 -4.94 12.20
C CYS A 141 6.17 -3.65 12.09
N ASN A 142 5.67 -2.63 11.38
CA ASN A 142 6.42 -1.41 11.12
C ASN A 142 6.22 -0.39 12.25
N PRO A 143 7.27 -0.10 13.06
CA PRO A 143 7.17 0.78 14.21
C PRO A 143 7.25 2.28 13.84
N THR A 144 7.40 2.60 12.56
CA THR A 144 7.41 3.99 12.04
C THR A 144 6.03 4.43 11.54
N CYS A 145 5.07 3.51 11.57
CA CYS A 145 3.65 3.78 11.65
C CYS A 145 3.26 4.03 13.13
#